data_AF-A0A250E825-F1
#
_entry.id   AF-A0A250E825-F1
#
_cell.length_a   1.000
_cell.length_b   1.000
_cell.length_c   1.000
_cell.angle_alpha   90.00
_cell.angle_beta   90.00
_cell.angle_gamma   90.00
#
_symmetry.space_group_name_H-M   'P 1'
#
loop_
_entity.id
_entity.type
_entity.pdbx_description
1 polymer ?
#
loop_
_entity_poly.entity_id
_entity_poly.type
_entity_poly.pdbx_seq_one_letter_code
_entity_poly.pdbx_strand_id
1 'polypeptide(L)'
;MKQFFNLFRKELSENAKNLTYIFIATTLIVPAIMAYSYFIRVKEEVFYEVNFISIYPFMILIIGILSSYLAFRFVEKKNKIIAEISLPASIFQKWLVKFVVYTIFHLIFYSLLFFLMYKIGIFMIEKNNISIEPYSVFDKDSLDGFIVASIVTYFMTQSFFYSSILTFKRFAFLKSLVTVSLGIFLFIIFNLYLTGILGREDIFFVTDRITIDSYGSYEVYYKASYAFYILKSNLFVVGLPLLFYMVSYFKFKEKEVR
;
A
#
# COMPACT_ATOMS: atom_id res chain seq x y z
N MET A 1 5.69 -13.68 -26.26
CA MET A 1 6.54 -12.92 -25.30
C MET A 1 7.12 -11.61 -25.87
N LYS A 2 7.68 -11.59 -27.08
CA LYS A 2 8.27 -10.36 -27.70
C LYS A 2 7.34 -9.13 -27.67
N GLN A 3 6.06 -9.32 -27.95
CA GLN A 3 5.04 -8.26 -27.93
C GLN A 3 4.81 -7.64 -26.54
N PHE A 4 4.76 -8.44 -25.48
CA PHE A 4 4.64 -7.97 -24.10
C PHE A 4 5.86 -7.14 -23.70
N PHE A 5 7.06 -7.62 -24.02
CA PHE A 5 8.29 -6.89 -23.73
C PHE A 5 8.37 -5.55 -24.49
N ASN A 6 7.91 -5.52 -25.75
CA ASN A 6 7.83 -4.28 -26.51
C ASN A 6 6.84 -3.28 -25.89
N LEU A 7 5.68 -3.74 -25.42
CA LEU A 7 4.74 -2.89 -24.69
C LEU A 7 5.33 -2.39 -23.37
N PHE A 8 5.99 -3.26 -22.61
CA PHE A 8 6.64 -2.91 -21.36
C PHE A 8 7.71 -1.82 -21.57
N ARG A 9 8.58 -2.01 -22.57
CA ARG A 9 9.61 -1.02 -22.94
C ARG A 9 8.98 0.29 -23.39
N LYS A 10 7.91 0.23 -24.19
CA LYS A 10 7.15 1.40 -24.62
C LYS A 10 6.62 2.16 -23.40
N GLU A 11 5.94 1.46 -22.49
CA GLU A 11 5.34 2.05 -21.29
C GLU A 11 6.37 2.78 -20.43
N LEU A 12 7.52 2.14 -20.18
CA LEU A 12 8.62 2.75 -19.46
C LEU A 12 9.17 3.98 -20.18
N SER A 13 9.37 3.92 -21.50
CA SER A 13 9.94 5.03 -22.27
C SER A 13 9.01 6.25 -22.34
N GLU A 14 7.71 6.04 -22.57
CA GLU A 14 6.74 7.13 -22.68
C GLU A 14 6.45 7.80 -21.33
N ASN A 15 6.55 7.02 -20.25
CA ASN A 15 6.30 7.52 -18.91
C ASN A 15 7.57 7.80 -18.10
N ALA A 16 8.75 7.61 -18.68
CA ALA A 16 10.05 7.78 -18.03
C ALA A 16 10.11 9.09 -17.23
N LYS A 17 9.70 10.22 -17.82
CA LYS A 17 9.67 11.52 -17.12
C LYS A 17 8.82 11.50 -15.85
N ASN A 18 7.62 10.92 -15.90
CA ASN A 18 6.73 10.86 -14.72
C ASN A 18 7.26 9.89 -13.67
N LEU A 19 7.83 8.75 -14.11
CA LEU A 19 8.51 7.80 -13.23
C LEU A 19 9.70 8.46 -12.54
N THR A 20 10.50 9.23 -13.28
CA THR A 20 11.61 10.02 -12.75
C THR A 20 11.13 11.10 -11.79
N TYR A 21 10.03 11.80 -12.05
CA TYR A 21 9.51 12.80 -11.11
C TYR A 21 9.02 12.18 -9.80
N ILE A 22 8.31 11.04 -9.86
CA ILE A 22 7.96 10.30 -8.65
C ILE A 22 9.23 9.89 -7.92
N PHE A 23 10.22 9.37 -8.64
CA PHE A 23 11.49 8.96 -8.06
C PHE A 23 12.20 10.12 -7.36
N ILE A 24 12.36 11.27 -8.03
CA ILE A 24 12.97 12.47 -7.47
C ILE A 24 12.23 12.91 -6.21
N ALA A 25 10.90 13.02 -6.28
CA ALA A 25 10.09 13.40 -5.13
C ALA A 25 10.33 12.45 -3.95
N THR A 26 10.32 11.14 -4.20
CA THR A 26 10.58 10.14 -3.14
C THR A 26 12.00 10.21 -2.58
N THR A 27 13.01 10.42 -3.44
CA THR A 27 14.41 10.58 -3.00
C THR A 27 14.67 11.84 -2.21
N LEU A 28 13.83 12.87 -2.34
CA LEU A 28 13.96 14.10 -1.56
C LEU A 28 13.17 14.05 -0.26
N ILE A 29 11.97 13.47 -0.29
CA ILE A 29 11.09 13.39 0.88
C ILE A 29 11.71 12.51 1.97
N VAL A 30 12.28 11.34 1.62
CA VAL A 30 12.82 10.42 2.64
C VAL A 30 13.98 11.07 3.42
N PRO A 31 15.04 11.62 2.78
CA PRO A 31 16.10 12.33 3.49
C PRO A 31 15.64 13.60 4.21
N ALA A 32 14.64 14.31 3.68
CA ALA A 32 14.10 15.49 4.37
C ALA A 32 13.43 15.10 5.69
N ILE A 33 12.67 14.00 5.71
CA ILE A 33 12.07 13.50 6.96
C ILE A 33 13.17 13.00 7.91
N MET A 34 14.23 12.38 7.39
CA MET A 34 15.40 12.00 8.20
C MET A 34 16.07 13.20 8.84
N ALA A 35 16.40 14.22 8.05
CA ALA A 35 17.02 15.45 8.53
C ALA A 35 16.14 16.16 9.57
N TYR A 36 14.83 16.18 9.36
CA TYR A 36 13.88 16.73 10.33
C TYR A 36 13.83 15.91 11.63
N SER A 37 13.73 14.58 11.53
CA SER A 37 13.72 13.68 12.69
C SER A 37 15.02 13.78 13.49
N TYR A 38 16.14 13.91 12.80
CA TYR A 38 17.45 14.19 13.38
C TYR A 38 17.45 15.55 14.07
N PHE A 39 17.08 16.63 13.37
CA PHE A 39 17.10 18.00 13.89
C PHE A 39 16.29 18.17 15.18
N ILE A 40 15.11 17.55 15.27
CA ILE A 40 14.28 17.61 16.48
C ILE A 40 14.95 16.87 17.64
N ARG A 41 15.62 15.74 17.37
CA ARG A 41 16.12 14.82 18.39
C ARG A 41 17.61 14.96 18.71
N VAL A 42 18.34 15.84 18.03
CA VAL A 42 19.72 16.21 18.43
C VAL A 42 19.78 16.68 19.89
N LYS A 43 18.69 17.25 20.42
CA LYS A 43 18.60 17.66 21.83
C LYS A 43 18.49 16.50 22.82
N GLU A 44 18.12 15.31 22.36
CA GLU A 44 17.85 14.14 23.20
C GLU A 44 19.01 13.12 23.21
N GLU A 45 20.05 13.30 22.37
CA GLU A 45 21.19 12.38 22.17
C GLU A 45 20.81 10.91 21.85
N VAL A 46 19.52 10.66 21.59
CA VAL A 46 18.93 9.36 21.32
C VAL A 46 18.17 9.41 20.01
N PHE A 47 18.48 8.49 19.11
CA PHE A 47 17.75 8.26 17.87
C PHE A 47 16.90 6.99 17.97
N TYR A 48 15.59 7.16 17.81
CA TYR A 48 14.64 6.04 17.80
C TYR A 48 14.36 5.57 16.37
N GLU A 49 14.88 4.39 16.05
CA GLU A 49 14.78 3.78 14.72
C GLU A 49 13.34 3.59 14.23
N VAL A 50 12.43 3.22 15.14
CA VAL A 50 11.02 2.95 14.85
C VAL A 50 10.31 4.14 14.23
N ASN A 51 10.63 5.37 14.66
CA ASN A 51 10.02 6.57 14.08
C ASN A 51 10.34 6.70 12.60
N PHE A 52 11.55 6.27 12.19
CA PHE A 52 11.94 6.31 10.81
C PHE A 52 11.24 5.21 9.99
N ILE A 53 11.27 3.98 10.49
CA ILE A 53 10.65 2.82 9.80
C ILE A 53 9.13 2.98 9.69
N SER A 54 8.48 3.62 10.67
CA SER A 54 7.04 3.87 10.66
C SER A 54 6.54 4.72 9.48
N ILE A 55 7.43 5.46 8.81
CA ILE A 55 7.08 6.30 7.64
C ILE A 55 6.88 5.45 6.38
N TYR A 56 7.53 4.28 6.32
CA TYR A 56 7.49 3.37 5.18
C TYR A 56 6.06 3.06 4.66
N PRO A 57 5.11 2.59 5.50
CA PRO A 57 3.74 2.29 5.06
C PRO A 57 3.01 3.51 4.46
N PHE A 58 3.17 4.69 5.07
CA PHE A 58 2.52 5.91 4.56
C PHE A 58 3.04 6.27 3.16
N MET A 59 4.34 6.16 2.97
CA MET A 59 4.95 6.50 1.70
C MET A 59 4.60 5.50 0.59
N ILE A 60 4.67 4.18 0.86
CA ILE A 60 4.25 3.20 -0.16
C ILE A 60 2.77 3.37 -0.51
N LEU A 61 1.92 3.76 0.44
CA LEU A 61 0.50 4.04 0.19
C LEU A 61 0.31 5.25 -0.71
N ILE A 62 0.96 6.38 -0.40
CA ILE A 62 0.90 7.59 -1.23
C ILE A 62 1.38 7.28 -2.66
N ILE A 63 2.51 6.59 -2.78
CA ILE A 63 3.06 6.20 -4.09
C ILE A 63 2.13 5.23 -4.80
N GLY A 64 1.51 4.32 -4.06
CA GLY A 64 0.56 3.36 -4.62
C GLY A 64 -0.65 4.06 -5.23
N ILE A 65 -1.20 5.04 -4.53
CA ILE A 65 -2.31 5.87 -5.01
C ILE A 65 -1.91 6.65 -6.27
N LEU A 66 -0.72 7.28 -6.26
CA LEU A 66 -0.23 8.05 -7.40
C LEU A 66 0.08 7.15 -8.61
N SER A 67 0.69 5.99 -8.40
CA SER A 67 1.04 5.06 -9.48
C SER A 67 -0.20 4.40 -10.08
N SER A 68 -1.19 4.05 -9.26
CA SER A 68 -2.54 3.68 -9.69
C SER A 68 -3.14 4.67 -10.68
N TYR A 69 -3.04 5.96 -10.35
CA TYR A 69 -3.54 7.01 -11.22
C TYR A 69 -2.75 7.14 -12.52
N LEU A 70 -1.42 7.12 -12.45
CA LEU A 70 -0.60 7.16 -13.65
C LEU A 70 -0.87 5.98 -14.58
N ALA A 71 -1.12 4.79 -14.03
CA ALA A 71 -1.44 3.59 -14.79
C ALA A 71 -2.62 3.79 -15.74
N PHE A 72 -3.64 4.55 -15.33
CA PHE A 72 -4.88 4.74 -16.09
C PHE A 72 -5.25 6.19 -16.36
N ARG A 73 -4.32 7.15 -16.21
CA ARG A 73 -4.57 8.58 -16.47
C ARG A 73 -5.08 8.88 -17.87
N PHE A 74 -4.80 8.00 -18.83
CA PHE A 74 -5.27 8.16 -20.20
C PHE A 74 -6.79 7.99 -20.32
N VAL A 75 -7.45 7.34 -19.35
CA VAL A 75 -8.90 7.09 -19.31
C VAL A 75 -9.73 8.37 -19.27
N GLU A 76 -9.14 9.50 -18.87
CA GLU A 76 -9.83 10.78 -18.87
C GLU A 76 -9.91 11.43 -20.27
N LYS A 77 -9.01 11.04 -21.21
CA LYS A 77 -8.91 11.64 -22.54
C LYS A 77 -9.25 10.62 -23.62
N LYS A 78 -10.38 10.81 -24.31
CA LYS A 78 -10.89 9.91 -25.37
C LYS A 78 -9.80 9.53 -26.39
N ASN A 79 -9.05 10.50 -26.90
CA ASN A 79 -8.00 10.26 -27.89
C ASN A 79 -6.89 9.34 -27.38
N LYS A 80 -6.53 9.45 -26.08
CA LYS A 80 -5.49 8.59 -25.48
C LYS A 80 -5.99 7.18 -25.21
N ILE A 81 -7.26 7.03 -24.85
CA ILE A 81 -7.90 5.71 -24.71
C ILE A 81 -7.87 4.96 -26.04
N ILE A 82 -8.32 5.63 -27.11
CA ILE A 82 -8.33 5.04 -28.46
C ILE A 82 -6.90 4.64 -28.85
N ALA A 83 -5.91 5.51 -28.65
CA ALA A 83 -4.52 5.19 -28.94
C ALA A 83 -4.00 3.95 -28.16
N GLU A 84 -4.36 3.81 -26.88
CA GLU A 84 -3.95 2.68 -26.06
C GLU A 84 -4.64 1.37 -26.48
N ILE A 85 -5.92 1.44 -26.77
CA ILE A 85 -6.74 0.29 -27.16
C ILE A 85 -6.43 -0.16 -28.59
N SER A 86 -6.03 0.74 -29.48
CA SER A 86 -5.62 0.40 -30.85
C SER A 86 -4.24 -0.26 -30.93
N LEU A 87 -3.47 -0.32 -29.83
CA LEU A 87 -2.18 -1.03 -29.85
C LEU A 87 -2.41 -2.51 -30.20
N PRO A 88 -1.60 -3.08 -31.11
CA PRO A 88 -1.75 -4.47 -31.52
C PRO A 88 -1.24 -5.36 -30.40
N ALA A 89 -2.08 -5.65 -29.41
CA ALA A 89 -1.83 -6.54 -28.27
C ALA A 89 -3.15 -6.88 -27.58
N SER A 90 -3.20 -8.02 -26.89
CA SER A 90 -4.39 -8.38 -26.12
C SER A 90 -4.63 -7.39 -24.96
N ILE A 91 -5.89 -7.14 -24.62
CA ILE A 91 -6.28 -6.32 -23.47
C ILE A 91 -5.58 -6.80 -22.19
N PHE A 92 -5.50 -8.12 -22.01
CA PHE A 92 -4.85 -8.71 -20.85
C PHE A 92 -3.38 -8.32 -20.76
N GLN A 93 -2.63 -8.39 -21.87
CA GLN A 93 -1.24 -7.94 -21.90
C GLN A 93 -1.11 -6.45 -21.57
N LYS A 94 -2.00 -5.60 -22.09
CA LYS A 94 -1.98 -4.16 -21.80
C LYS A 94 -2.22 -3.88 -20.32
N TRP A 95 -3.27 -4.48 -19.75
CA TRP A 95 -3.57 -4.36 -18.32
C TRP A 95 -2.42 -4.91 -17.45
N LEU A 96 -1.87 -6.07 -17.82
CA LEU A 96 -0.77 -6.71 -17.10
C LEU A 96 0.50 -5.86 -17.14
N VAL A 97 0.82 -5.21 -18.26
CA VAL A 97 1.95 -4.26 -18.33
C VAL A 97 1.74 -3.10 -17.35
N LYS A 98 0.53 -2.53 -17.27
CA LYS A 98 0.23 -1.47 -16.29
C LYS A 98 0.39 -1.99 -14.87
N PHE A 99 -0.16 -3.17 -14.56
CA PHE A 99 -0.01 -3.80 -13.25
C PHE A 99 1.47 -4.00 -12.88
N VAL A 100 2.27 -4.60 -13.77
CA VAL A 100 3.69 -4.86 -13.52
C VAL A 100 4.46 -3.54 -13.33
N VAL A 101 4.29 -2.56 -14.23
CA VAL A 101 5.03 -1.29 -14.16
C VAL A 101 4.63 -0.45 -12.94
N TYR A 102 3.34 -0.23 -12.73
CA TYR A 102 2.85 0.72 -11.74
C TYR A 102 2.60 0.12 -10.35
N THR A 103 2.51 -1.21 -10.24
CA THR A 103 2.36 -1.90 -8.95
C THR A 103 3.69 -2.54 -8.54
N ILE A 104 4.16 -3.54 -9.29
CA ILE A 104 5.31 -4.36 -8.89
C ILE A 104 6.62 -3.55 -8.94
N PHE A 105 6.92 -2.93 -10.08
CA PHE A 105 8.16 -2.17 -10.25
C PHE A 105 8.24 -0.97 -9.31
N HIS A 106 7.15 -0.24 -9.11
CA HIS A 106 7.14 0.89 -8.16
C HIS A 106 7.35 0.42 -6.73
N LEU A 107 6.67 -0.65 -6.30
CA LEU A 107 6.86 -1.20 -4.95
C LEU A 107 8.32 -1.60 -4.74
N ILE A 108 8.89 -2.42 -5.63
CA ILE A 108 10.28 -2.91 -5.50
C ILE A 108 11.25 -1.74 -5.47
N PHE A 109 11.15 -0.84 -6.45
CA PHE A 109 12.11 0.24 -6.61
C PHE A 109 12.05 1.24 -5.47
N TYR A 110 10.84 1.59 -5.02
CA TYR A 110 10.68 2.45 -3.86
C TYR A 110 11.17 1.78 -2.57
N SER A 111 10.86 0.50 -2.36
CA SER A 111 11.31 -0.24 -1.17
C SER A 111 12.84 -0.24 -1.11
N LEU A 112 13.50 -0.58 -2.23
CA LEU A 112 14.95 -0.55 -2.33
C LEU A 112 15.52 0.85 -2.02
N LEU A 113 14.90 1.90 -2.56
CA LEU A 113 15.35 3.26 -2.28
C LEU A 113 15.17 3.65 -0.81
N PHE A 114 14.01 3.33 -0.23
CA PHE A 114 13.72 3.61 1.17
C PHE A 114 14.73 2.91 2.08
N PHE A 115 14.99 1.62 1.87
CA PHE A 115 15.96 0.86 2.66
C PHE A 115 17.40 1.34 2.43
N LEU A 116 17.73 1.80 1.22
CA LEU A 116 19.04 2.43 0.97
C LEU A 116 19.18 3.73 1.77
N MET A 117 18.18 4.61 1.73
CA MET A 117 18.19 5.87 2.47
C MET A 117 18.21 5.62 3.99
N TYR A 118 17.39 4.69 4.47
CA TYR A 118 17.40 4.20 5.84
C TYR A 118 18.82 3.84 6.30
N LYS A 119 19.53 2.98 5.54
CA LYS A 119 20.89 2.55 5.87
C LYS A 119 21.89 3.70 5.86
N ILE A 120 21.79 4.62 4.90
CA ILE A 120 22.60 5.84 4.88
C ILE A 120 22.35 6.70 6.13
N GLY A 121 21.09 6.79 6.58
CA GLY A 121 20.72 7.49 7.80
C GLY A 121 21.36 6.93 9.04
N ILE A 122 21.17 5.63 9.24
CA ILE A 122 21.78 4.91 10.37
C ILE A 122 23.29 5.12 10.39
N PHE A 123 23.96 4.96 9.24
CA PHE A 123 25.40 5.21 9.12
C PHE A 123 25.80 6.64 9.53
N MET A 124 25.01 7.65 9.14
CA MET A 124 25.29 9.05 9.52
C MET A 124 25.05 9.30 11.02
N ILE A 125 24.08 8.62 11.64
CA ILE A 125 23.78 8.74 13.07
C ILE A 125 24.89 8.09 13.90
N GLU A 126 25.29 6.86 13.55
CA GLU A 126 26.40 6.14 14.19
C GLU A 126 27.70 6.95 14.14
N LYS A 127 27.99 7.57 12.99
CA LYS A 127 29.18 8.42 12.82
C LYS A 127 29.19 9.65 13.73
N ASN A 128 28.03 10.14 14.13
CA ASN A 128 27.90 11.31 15.02
C ASN A 128 27.83 10.93 16.51
N ASN A 129 28.15 9.68 16.88
CA ASN A 129 28.12 9.17 18.26
C ASN A 129 26.76 9.33 18.97
N ILE A 130 25.67 9.38 18.20
CA ILE A 130 24.32 9.42 18.76
C ILE A 130 23.90 7.99 19.07
N SER A 131 23.37 7.77 20.27
CA SER A 131 22.88 6.45 20.67
C SER A 131 21.66 6.07 19.83
N ILE A 132 21.69 4.86 19.26
CA ILE A 132 20.55 4.30 18.52
C ILE A 132 19.81 3.39 19.49
N GLU A 133 18.61 3.81 19.88
CA GLU A 133 17.72 2.95 20.64
C GLU A 133 16.76 2.24 19.68
N PRO A 134 16.84 0.90 19.57
CA PRO A 134 15.76 0.14 18.98
C PRO A 134 14.59 0.22 19.96
N TYR A 135 13.70 1.18 19.76
CA TYR A 135 12.48 1.25 20.55
C TYR A 135 11.74 -0.10 20.39
N SER A 136 11.62 -0.86 21.47
CA SER A 136 11.24 -2.29 21.48
C SER A 136 9.81 -2.60 21.04
N VAL A 137 9.10 -1.62 20.47
CA VAL A 137 7.76 -1.83 19.90
C VAL A 137 7.83 -2.82 18.74
N PHE A 138 8.99 -2.95 18.09
CA PHE A 138 9.20 -3.97 17.08
C PHE A 138 10.41 -4.88 17.39
N ASP A 139 10.16 -6.01 18.06
CA ASP A 139 11.11 -7.14 18.06
C ASP A 139 11.42 -7.59 16.61
N LYS A 140 12.53 -8.28 16.34
CA LYS A 140 12.97 -8.58 14.96
C LYS A 140 11.88 -9.30 14.13
N ASP A 141 11.14 -10.20 14.77
CA ASP A 141 10.00 -10.92 14.19
C ASP A 141 8.81 -10.02 13.84
N SER A 142 8.68 -8.90 14.54
CA SER A 142 7.59 -7.93 14.32
C SER A 142 7.93 -6.85 13.28
N LEU A 143 9.22 -6.62 12.97
CA LEU A 143 9.63 -5.75 11.86
C LEU A 143 9.34 -6.42 10.51
N ASP A 144 9.64 -7.71 10.38
CA ASP A 144 9.25 -8.51 9.22
C ASP A 144 7.72 -8.53 9.06
N GLY A 145 7.00 -8.74 10.18
CA GLY A 145 5.53 -8.64 10.22
C GLY A 145 5.02 -7.27 9.78
N PHE A 146 5.65 -6.18 10.22
CA PHE A 146 5.29 -4.81 9.83
C PHE A 146 5.52 -4.55 8.34
N ILE A 147 6.64 -5.01 7.76
CA ILE A 147 6.91 -4.87 6.33
C ILE A 147 5.90 -5.67 5.51
N VAL A 148 5.62 -6.91 5.90
CA VAL A 148 4.62 -7.77 5.22
C VAL A 148 3.24 -7.12 5.28
N ALA A 149 2.80 -6.64 6.45
CA ALA A 149 1.53 -5.94 6.61
C ALA A 149 1.46 -4.67 5.75
N SER A 150 2.56 -3.93 5.65
CA SER A 150 2.67 -2.74 4.80
C SER A 150 2.51 -3.09 3.31
N ILE A 151 3.19 -4.15 2.83
CA ILE A 151 3.08 -4.63 1.44
C ILE A 151 1.66 -5.12 1.13
N VAL A 152 1.04 -5.85 2.05
CA VAL A 152 -0.36 -6.30 1.91
C VAL A 152 -1.30 -5.09 1.78
N THR A 153 -1.15 -4.11 2.66
CA THR A 153 -1.98 -2.89 2.67
C THR A 153 -1.79 -2.08 1.39
N TYR A 154 -0.57 -2.07 0.85
CA TYR A 154 -0.26 -1.50 -0.46
C TYR A 154 -1.04 -2.18 -1.60
N PHE A 155 -0.97 -3.51 -1.73
CA PHE A 155 -1.69 -4.25 -2.77
C PHE A 155 -3.21 -4.11 -2.64
N MET A 156 -3.71 -4.12 -1.40
CA MET A 156 -5.12 -3.89 -1.13
C MET A 156 -5.53 -2.50 -1.63
N THR A 157 -4.87 -1.45 -1.18
CA THR A 157 -5.17 -0.07 -1.60
C THR A 157 -5.07 0.11 -3.12
N GLN A 158 -4.00 -0.41 -3.73
CA GLN A 158 -3.81 -0.40 -5.19
C GLN A 158 -4.98 -1.04 -5.95
N SER A 159 -5.45 -2.21 -5.50
CA SER A 159 -6.54 -2.92 -6.17
C SER A 159 -7.84 -2.10 -6.21
N PHE A 160 -8.18 -1.44 -5.09
CA PHE A 160 -9.33 -0.56 -4.99
C PHE A 160 -9.20 0.64 -5.93
N PHE A 161 -8.03 1.27 -5.96
CA PHE A 161 -7.77 2.41 -6.84
C PHE A 161 -7.80 2.02 -8.32
N TYR A 162 -7.21 0.88 -8.72
CA TYR A 162 -7.29 0.37 -10.10
C TYR A 162 -8.74 0.25 -10.57
N SER A 163 -9.57 -0.42 -9.77
CA SER A 163 -10.99 -0.62 -10.07
C SER A 163 -11.76 0.71 -10.15
N SER A 164 -11.51 1.60 -9.20
CA SER A 164 -12.19 2.88 -9.09
C SER A 164 -11.84 3.83 -10.24
N ILE A 165 -10.57 3.97 -10.59
CA ILE A 165 -10.11 4.90 -11.64
C ILE A 165 -10.68 4.50 -13.01
N LEU A 166 -10.77 3.21 -13.29
CA LEU A 166 -11.35 2.71 -14.53
C LEU A 166 -12.88 2.89 -14.60
N THR A 167 -13.54 2.96 -13.44
CA THR A 167 -14.99 3.17 -13.34
C THR A 167 -15.38 4.61 -13.69
N PHE A 168 -14.63 5.61 -13.21
CA PHE A 168 -14.95 7.02 -13.42
C PHE A 168 -14.38 7.59 -14.72
N LYS A 169 -15.19 8.36 -15.49
CA LYS A 169 -14.75 8.99 -16.75
C LYS A 169 -14.10 10.37 -16.59
N ARG A 170 -14.53 11.15 -15.59
CA ARG A 170 -14.05 12.52 -15.32
C ARG A 170 -13.75 12.67 -13.83
N PHE A 171 -12.66 13.36 -13.51
CA PHE A 171 -12.13 13.51 -12.16
C PHE A 171 -11.88 12.13 -11.53
N ALA A 172 -11.30 11.22 -12.30
CA ALA A 172 -11.19 9.82 -11.91
C ALA A 172 -10.33 9.69 -10.64
N PHE A 173 -9.30 10.52 -10.51
CA PHE A 173 -8.47 10.59 -9.31
C PHE A 173 -9.25 10.99 -8.05
N LEU A 174 -9.89 12.17 -8.05
CA LEU A 174 -10.60 12.70 -6.89
C LEU A 174 -11.76 11.78 -6.47
N LYS A 175 -12.54 11.30 -7.44
CA LYS A 175 -13.65 10.38 -7.17
C LYS A 175 -13.15 9.05 -6.62
N SER A 176 -11.99 8.57 -7.07
CA SER A 176 -11.39 7.36 -6.52
C SER A 176 -10.92 7.55 -5.11
N LEU A 177 -10.29 8.69 -4.81
CA LEU A 177 -9.88 9.01 -3.45
C LEU A 177 -11.09 9.03 -2.51
N VAL A 178 -12.18 9.73 -2.89
CA VAL A 178 -13.41 9.75 -2.08
C VAL A 178 -14.03 8.35 -1.94
N THR A 179 -14.13 7.58 -3.03
CA THR A 179 -14.77 6.26 -3.01
C THR A 179 -13.97 5.25 -2.19
N VAL A 180 -12.66 5.23 -2.33
CA VAL A 180 -11.78 4.34 -1.57
C VAL A 180 -11.76 4.74 -0.10
N SER A 181 -11.65 6.03 0.22
CA SER A 181 -11.73 6.51 1.61
C SER A 181 -13.06 6.19 2.26
N LEU A 182 -14.19 6.40 1.56
CA LEU A 182 -15.51 6.03 2.05
C LEU A 182 -15.64 4.51 2.22
N GLY A 183 -15.09 3.73 1.29
CA GLY A 183 -15.07 2.27 1.37
C GLY A 183 -14.28 1.77 2.58
N ILE A 184 -13.09 2.32 2.84
CA ILE A 184 -12.28 2.02 4.03
C ILE A 184 -13.04 2.42 5.30
N PHE A 185 -13.64 3.61 5.33
CA PHE A 185 -14.41 4.09 6.48
C PHE A 185 -15.61 3.17 6.79
N LEU A 186 -16.41 2.83 5.79
CA LEU A 186 -17.55 1.91 5.93
C LEU A 186 -17.08 0.52 6.34
N PHE A 187 -15.94 0.06 5.82
CA PHE A 187 -15.35 -1.21 6.20
C PHE A 187 -14.92 -1.23 7.67
N ILE A 188 -14.27 -0.17 8.16
CA ILE A 188 -13.91 -0.03 9.58
C ILE A 188 -15.17 -0.06 10.44
N ILE A 189 -16.19 0.74 10.09
CA ILE A 189 -17.48 0.75 10.79
C ILE A 189 -18.11 -0.64 10.82
N PHE A 190 -18.17 -1.32 9.67
CA PHE A 190 -18.72 -2.66 9.56
C PHE A 190 -18.00 -3.64 10.50
N ASN A 191 -16.66 -3.60 10.55
CA ASN A 191 -15.90 -4.46 11.47
C ASN A 191 -16.14 -4.09 12.94
N LEU A 192 -16.28 -2.81 13.29
CA LEU A 192 -16.62 -2.35 14.65
C LEU A 192 -18.02 -2.80 15.09
N TYR A 193 -18.99 -2.85 14.17
CA TYR A 193 -20.32 -3.40 14.47
C TYR A 193 -20.29 -4.92 14.56
N LEU A 194 -19.57 -5.59 13.67
CA LEU A 194 -19.47 -7.05 13.64
C LEU A 194 -18.80 -7.59 14.92
N THR A 195 -17.78 -6.90 15.42
CA THR A 195 -17.16 -7.16 16.73
C THR A 195 -18.13 -6.94 17.90
N GLY A 196 -18.96 -5.91 17.84
CA GLY A 196 -20.00 -5.67 18.84
C GLY A 196 -21.08 -6.76 18.88
N ILE A 197 -21.44 -7.32 17.72
CA ILE A 197 -22.46 -8.39 17.60
C ILE A 197 -21.91 -9.76 18.00
N LEU A 198 -20.63 -10.04 17.70
CA LEU A 198 -20.02 -11.35 17.97
C LEU A 198 -19.48 -11.52 19.41
N GLY A 199 -19.56 -10.48 20.25
CA GLY A 199 -18.99 -10.48 21.60
C GLY A 199 -17.49 -10.19 21.56
N ARG A 200 -17.08 -9.04 22.13
CA ARG A 200 -15.70 -8.47 22.16
C ARG A 200 -14.67 -9.51 22.65
N GLU A 201 -13.38 -9.50 22.34
CA GLU A 201 -12.49 -8.59 21.63
C GLU A 201 -12.27 -9.01 20.16
N ASP A 202 -12.38 -8.11 19.19
CA ASP A 202 -11.74 -8.34 17.89
C ASP A 202 -11.33 -6.97 17.32
N ILE A 203 -10.14 -6.91 16.72
CA ILE A 203 -9.78 -5.89 15.73
C ILE A 203 -8.41 -6.27 15.14
N PHE A 204 -8.37 -7.17 14.16
CA PHE A 204 -7.17 -7.49 13.36
C PHE A 204 -5.97 -8.15 14.10
N PHE A 205 -5.90 -8.14 15.43
CA PHE A 205 -4.88 -8.83 16.23
C PHE A 205 -5.50 -9.42 17.49
N VAL A 206 -5.03 -10.61 17.85
CA VAL A 206 -5.36 -11.32 19.09
C VAL A 206 -4.74 -10.58 20.26
N THR A 207 -5.52 -10.25 21.28
CA THR A 207 -4.97 -10.03 22.63
C THR A 207 -5.51 -11.11 23.56
N ASP A 208 -4.65 -12.06 23.92
CA ASP A 208 -4.95 -12.96 25.04
C ASP A 208 -4.85 -12.13 26.33
N ARG A 209 -5.98 -11.64 26.87
CA ARG A 209 -6.03 -11.09 28.23
C ARG A 209 -7.17 -11.69 29.03
N ILE A 210 -6.80 -12.51 30.01
CA ILE A 210 -7.67 -12.86 31.12
C ILE A 210 -7.60 -11.67 32.09
N THR A 211 -8.66 -10.87 32.15
CA THR A 211 -8.76 -9.80 33.15
C THR A 211 -9.54 -10.34 34.34
N ILE A 212 -8.86 -10.59 35.46
CA ILE A 212 -9.51 -10.97 36.72
C ILE A 212 -9.91 -9.68 37.42
N ASP A 213 -11.21 -9.41 37.46
CA ASP A 213 -11.78 -8.40 38.35
C ASP A 213 -11.60 -8.84 39.82
N SER A 214 -11.19 -7.89 40.66
CA SER A 214 -11.17 -7.93 42.13
C SER A 214 -12.40 -8.56 42.82
N TYR A 215 -13.56 -8.63 42.16
CA TYR A 215 -14.80 -9.24 42.67
C TYR A 215 -15.07 -10.68 42.20
N GLY A 216 -14.13 -11.31 41.48
CA GLY A 216 -14.26 -12.73 41.08
C GLY A 216 -15.26 -12.98 39.94
N SER A 217 -15.63 -11.95 39.19
CA SER A 217 -16.39 -12.10 37.95
C SER A 217 -15.47 -12.63 36.84
N TYR A 218 -15.92 -13.67 36.13
CA TYR A 218 -15.21 -14.23 34.97
C TYR A 218 -15.91 -13.78 33.69
N GLU A 219 -15.20 -13.05 32.83
CA GLU A 219 -15.63 -12.88 31.44
C GLU A 219 -15.02 -14.01 30.62
N VAL A 220 -15.86 -14.98 30.21
CA VAL A 220 -15.45 -16.07 29.33
C VAL A 220 -15.53 -15.57 27.88
N TYR A 221 -14.36 -15.32 27.31
CA TYR A 221 -14.21 -14.98 25.91
C TYR A 221 -14.21 -16.25 25.05
N TYR A 222 -15.19 -16.41 24.17
CA TYR A 222 -15.19 -17.51 23.20
C TYR A 222 -14.18 -17.21 22.10
N LYS A 223 -13.08 -17.97 22.06
CA LYS A 223 -12.08 -17.89 20.99
C LYS A 223 -12.75 -18.25 19.66
N ALA A 224 -12.85 -17.28 18.74
CA ALA A 224 -13.20 -17.58 17.36
C ALA A 224 -12.26 -18.70 16.86
N SER A 225 -12.80 -19.71 16.17
CA SER A 225 -11.97 -20.82 15.71
C SER A 225 -10.80 -20.30 14.88
N TYR A 226 -9.60 -20.81 15.12
CA TYR A 226 -8.40 -20.41 14.39
C TYR A 226 -8.58 -20.53 12.86
N ALA A 227 -9.38 -21.51 12.42
CA ALA A 227 -9.78 -21.68 11.03
C ALA A 227 -10.61 -20.50 10.50
N PHE A 228 -11.54 -19.96 11.30
CA PHE A 228 -12.32 -18.77 10.91
C PHE A 228 -11.45 -17.53 10.81
N TYR A 229 -10.49 -17.36 11.73
CA TYR A 229 -9.51 -16.27 11.64
C TYR A 229 -8.66 -16.36 10.37
N ILE A 230 -8.12 -17.54 10.05
CA ILE A 230 -7.35 -17.78 8.82
C ILE A 230 -8.21 -17.54 7.57
N LEU A 231 -9.46 -17.99 7.57
CA LEU A 231 -10.36 -17.80 6.44
C LEU A 231 -10.66 -16.31 6.23
N LYS A 232 -11.02 -15.59 7.30
CA LYS A 232 -11.29 -14.15 7.29
C LYS A 232 -10.04 -13.41 6.80
N SER A 233 -8.88 -13.65 7.40
CA SER A 233 -7.64 -12.95 7.03
C SER A 233 -7.24 -13.22 5.59
N ASN A 234 -7.26 -14.47 5.09
CA ASN A 234 -6.93 -14.77 3.70
C ASN A 234 -7.93 -14.15 2.71
N LEU A 235 -9.21 -14.15 3.03
CA LEU A 235 -10.23 -13.53 2.17
C LEU A 235 -10.02 -12.01 2.06
N PHE A 236 -9.61 -11.34 3.14
CA PHE A 236 -9.33 -9.91 3.13
C PHE A 236 -7.96 -9.55 2.54
N VAL A 237 -6.93 -10.33 2.84
CA VAL A 237 -5.53 -10.07 2.44
C VAL A 237 -5.28 -10.46 0.98
N VAL A 238 -5.87 -11.54 0.51
CA VAL A 238 -5.63 -12.08 -0.84
C VAL A 238 -6.90 -12.03 -1.69
N GLY A 239 -8.03 -12.47 -1.13
CA GLY A 239 -9.30 -12.57 -1.88
C GLY A 239 -9.80 -11.24 -2.43
N LEU A 240 -9.95 -10.23 -1.57
CA LEU A 240 -10.44 -8.91 -1.96
C LEU A 240 -9.51 -8.23 -2.97
N PRO A 241 -8.18 -8.12 -2.76
CA PRO A 241 -7.32 -7.48 -3.74
C PRO A 241 -7.37 -8.15 -5.10
N LEU A 242 -7.36 -9.50 -5.15
CA LEU A 242 -7.49 -10.24 -6.40
C LEU A 242 -8.83 -9.97 -7.09
N LEU A 243 -9.94 -9.95 -6.34
CA LEU A 243 -11.26 -9.62 -6.87
C LEU A 243 -11.27 -8.22 -7.48
N PHE A 244 -10.74 -7.21 -6.78
CA PHE A 244 -10.70 -5.83 -7.30
C PHE A 244 -9.77 -5.68 -8.50
N TYR A 245 -8.65 -6.42 -8.55
CA TYR A 245 -7.84 -6.50 -9.75
C TYR A 245 -8.58 -7.14 -10.93
N MET A 246 -9.35 -8.22 -10.70
CA MET A 246 -10.21 -8.81 -11.73
C MET A 246 -11.28 -7.81 -12.21
N VAL A 247 -11.96 -7.11 -11.30
CA VAL A 247 -12.93 -6.06 -11.65
C VAL A 247 -12.25 -4.97 -12.49
N SER A 248 -11.04 -4.55 -12.11
CA SER A 248 -10.28 -3.56 -12.88
C SER A 248 -9.97 -4.06 -14.30
N TYR A 249 -9.61 -5.33 -14.46
CA TYR A 249 -9.37 -5.93 -15.78
C TYR A 249 -10.64 -5.90 -16.65
N PHE A 250 -11.79 -6.32 -16.11
CA PHE A 250 -13.05 -6.28 -16.86
C PHE A 250 -13.48 -4.85 -17.20
N LYS A 251 -13.30 -3.90 -16.27
CA LYS A 251 -13.57 -2.48 -16.54
C LYS A 251 -12.64 -1.88 -17.59
N PHE A 252 -11.40 -2.34 -17.67
CA PHE A 252 -10.50 -1.96 -18.75
C PHE A 252 -10.94 -2.56 -20.08
N LYS A 253 -11.34 -3.84 -20.11
CA LYS A 253 -11.91 -4.52 -21.30
C LYS A 253 -13.17 -3.84 -21.83
N GLU A 254 -14.09 -3.40 -20.96
CA GLU A 254 -15.30 -2.66 -21.36
C GLU A 254 -14.99 -1.36 -22.16
N LYS A 255 -13.79 -0.77 -21.99
CA LYS A 255 -13.40 0.43 -22.74
C LYS A 255 -13.05 0.13 -24.20
N GLU A 256 -12.75 -1.12 -24.55
CA GLU A 256 -12.43 -1.50 -25.94
C GLU A 256 -13.69 -1.52 -26.82
N VAL A 257 -14.84 -1.83 -26.23
CA VAL A 257 -16.11 -2.00 -26.94
C VAL A 257 -16.83 -0.65 -27.18
N ARG A 258 -16.32 0.47 -26.65
CA ARG A 258 -16.97 1.80 -26.66
C ARG A 258 -16.15 2.86 -27.38
#